data_AF-A0A6N3UW86-F1
#
_entry.id   AF-A0A6N3UW86-F1
#
_cell.length_a   1.000
_cell.length_b   1.000
_cell.length_c   1.000
_cell.angle_alpha   90.00
_cell.angle_beta   90.00
_cell.angle_gamma   90.00
#
_symmetry.space_group_name_H-M   'P 1'
#
loop_
_entity.id
_entity.type
_entity.pdbx_description
1 polymer ?
#
loop_
_entity_poly.entity_id
_entity_poly.type
_entity_poly.pdbx_seq_one_letter_code
_entity_poly.pdbx_strand_id
1 'polypeptide(L)' 'MKNYNWAVLGTGVIANETAATLQKNGRNLFAVGNRTHGKAVAFAEKYNVGKVYDSY' A
#
# COMPACT_ATOMS: atom_id res chain seq x y z
N MET A 1 -5.37 18.87 11.50
CA MET A 1 -5.95 17.88 10.55
C MET A 1 -5.74 16.48 11.12
N LYS A 2 -6.71 15.57 10.98
CA LYS A 2 -6.55 14.17 11.44
C LYS A 2 -5.71 13.39 10.42
N ASN A 3 -4.73 12.63 10.91
CA ASN A 3 -3.96 11.69 10.11
C ASN A 3 -4.68 10.35 10.06
N TYR A 4 -5.03 9.91 8.86
CA TYR A 4 -5.65 8.61 8.62
C TYR A 4 -4.61 7.60 8.14
N ASN A 5 -4.71 6.37 8.62
CA ASN A 5 -3.89 5.25 8.16
C ASN A 5 -4.60 4.59 6.96
N TRP A 6 -4.09 4.83 5.75
CA TRP A 6 -4.67 4.30 4.51
C TRP A 6 -4.07 2.95 4.18
N ALA A 7 -4.91 2.00 3.77
CA ALA A 7 -4.49 0.68 3.33
C ALA A 7 -5.15 0.33 1.99
N VAL A 8 -4.50 -0.54 1.21
CA VAL A 8 -5.04 -1.04 -0.05
C VAL A 8 -5.13 -2.56 -0.05
N LEU A 9 -6.22 -3.10 -0.61
CA LEU A 9 -6.40 -4.51 -0.89
C LEU A 9 -6.30 -4.74 -2.40
N GLY A 10 -5.21 -5.38 -2.82
CA GLY A 10 -4.83 -5.56 -4.21
C GLY A 10 -3.71 -4.62 -4.65
N THR A 11 -2.94 -5.06 -5.64
CA THR A 11 -1.74 -4.36 -6.14
C THR A 11 -1.89 -3.99 -7.62
N GLY A 12 -3.12 -3.62 -8.03
CA GLY A 12 -3.45 -3.22 -9.40
C GLY A 12 -3.01 -1.79 -9.73
N VAL A 13 -3.40 -1.30 -10.92
CA VAL A 13 -3.02 0.02 -11.42
C VAL A 13 -3.45 1.14 -10.46
N ILE A 14 -4.70 1.13 -10.02
CA ILE A 14 -5.24 2.14 -9.09
C ILE A 14 -4.47 2.15 -7.76
N ALA A 15 -4.07 0.99 -7.24
CA ALA A 15 -3.29 0.91 -6.01
C ALA A 15 -1.90 1.57 -6.17
N ASN A 16 -1.26 1.38 -7.32
CA ASN A 16 0.03 2.00 -7.65
C ASN A 16 -0.10 3.52 -7.79
N GLU A 17 -1.15 4.00 -8.46
CA GLU A 17 -1.44 5.44 -8.59
C GLU A 17 -1.74 6.08 -7.23
N THR A 18 -2.50 5.39 -6.39
CA THR A 18 -2.83 5.84 -5.03
C THR A 18 -1.56 5.95 -4.18
N ALA A 19 -0.71 4.92 -4.19
CA ALA A 19 0.53 4.92 -3.42
C ALA A 19 1.50 6.02 -3.88
N ALA A 20 1.68 6.17 -5.20
CA ALA A 20 2.50 7.24 -5.77
C ALA A 20 1.95 8.64 -5.44
N THR A 21 0.64 8.82 -5.48
CA THR A 21 0.00 10.11 -5.13
C THR A 21 0.17 10.42 -3.65
N LEU A 22 0.02 9.44 -2.75
CA LEU A 22 0.27 9.63 -1.33
C LEU A 22 1.72 10.05 -1.07
N GLN A 23 2.69 9.36 -1.68
CA GLN A 23 4.11 9.69 -1.53
C GLN A 23 4.43 11.11 -2.00
N LYS A 24 3.86 11.53 -3.14
CA LYS A 24 3.97 12.92 -3.64
C LYS A 24 3.41 13.96 -2.65
N ASN A 25 2.42 13.57 -1.86
CA ASN A 25 1.84 14.40 -0.80
C ASN A 25 2.54 14.22 0.57
N GLY A 26 3.73 13.59 0.61
CA GLY A 26 4.49 13.39 1.84
C GLY A 26 3.90 12.34 2.78
N ARG A 27 3.11 11.40 2.26
CA ARG A 27 2.41 10.37 3.04
C ARG A 27 2.67 8.98 2.46
N ASN A 28 2.65 7.96 3.29
CA ASN A 28 2.76 6.57 2.85
C ASN A 28 1.49 5.78 3.18
N LEU A 29 1.25 4.71 2.42
CA LEU A 29 0.29 3.70 2.80
C LEU A 29 0.75 3.03 4.10
N PHE A 30 -0.19 2.79 4.99
CA PHE A 30 0.05 2.09 6.24
C PHE A 30 0.13 0.58 6.05
N ALA A 31 -0.69 0.03 5.15
CA ALA A 31 -0.73 -1.40 4.89
C ALA A 31 -1.12 -1.77 3.45
N VAL A 32 -0.71 -2.96 3.02
CA VAL A 32 -1.13 -3.58 1.78
C VAL A 32 -1.50 -5.05 2.02
N GLY A 33 -2.57 -5.50 1.39
CA GLY A 33 -2.93 -6.92 1.31
C GLY A 33 -3.10 -7.35 -0.13
N ASN A 34 -2.81 -8.62 -0.44
CA ASN A 34 -3.12 -9.19 -1.74
C ASN A 34 -3.29 -10.71 -1.62
N ARG A 35 -4.17 -11.28 -2.46
CA ARG A 35 -4.40 -12.73 -2.52
C ARG A 35 -3.10 -13.50 -2.80
N THR A 36 -2.24 -12.94 -3.65
CA THR A 36 -0.88 -13.44 -3.84
C THR A 36 0.07 -12.64 -2.95
N HIS A 37 0.47 -13.22 -1.82
CA HIS A 37 1.32 -12.55 -0.82
C HIS A 37 2.59 -11.94 -1.43
N GLY A 38 3.30 -12.66 -2.30
CA GLY A 38 4.51 -12.14 -2.95
C GLY A 38 4.29 -10.84 -3.74
N LYS A 39 3.10 -10.63 -4.31
CA LYS A 39 2.76 -9.36 -4.96
C LYS A 39 2.57 -8.23 -3.95
N ALA A 40 1.99 -8.53 -2.77
CA ALA A 40 1.86 -7.55 -1.69
C ALA A 40 3.23 -7.16 -1.12
N VAL A 41 4.14 -8.12 -0.94
CA VAL A 41 5.52 -7.87 -0.50
C VAL A 41 6.26 -6.97 -1.50
N ALA A 42 6.25 -7.31 -2.79
CA ALA A 42 6.88 -6.50 -3.82
C ALA A 42 6.30 -5.07 -3.90
N PHE A 43 4.98 -4.93 -3.71
CA PHE A 43 4.33 -3.62 -3.62
C PHE A 43 4.77 -2.84 -2.38
N ALA A 44 4.89 -3.52 -1.23
CA ALA A 44 5.30 -2.91 0.01
C ALA A 44 6.74 -2.40 -0.05
N GLU A 45 7.65 -3.18 -0.63
CA GLU A 45 9.03 -2.77 -0.88
C GLU A 45 9.09 -1.56 -1.82
N LYS A 46 8.33 -1.60 -2.92
CA LYS A 46 8.27 -0.51 -3.91
C LYS A 46 7.81 0.82 -3.31
N TYR A 47 6.84 0.80 -2.39
CA TYR A 47 6.21 2.00 -1.84
C TYR A 47 6.54 2.28 -0.36
N ASN A 48 7.50 1.55 0.21
CA ASN A 48 7.92 1.64 1.60
C ASN A 48 6.76 1.49 2.60
N VAL A 49 5.94 0.47 2.42
CA VAL A 49 4.77 0.14 3.26
C VAL A 49 5.20 -0.80 4.38
N GLY A 50 4.96 -0.42 5.63
CA GLY A 50 5.46 -1.16 6.80
C GLY A 50 4.64 -2.40 7.21
N LYS A 51 3.43 -2.59 6.66
CA LYS A 51 2.56 -3.72 7.01
C LYS A 51 2.05 -4.43 5.76
N VAL A 52 2.31 -5.73 5.70
CA VAL A 52 1.84 -6.62 4.64
C VAL A 52 0.94 -7.67 5.27
N TYR A 53 -0.29 -7.77 4.77
CA TYR A 53 -1.23 -8.81 5.18
C TYR A 53 -1.31 -9.91 4.12
N ASP A 54 -1.36 -11.15 4.59
CA ASP A 54 -1.48 -12.39 3.81
C ASP A 54 -2.91 -12.96 3.82
N SER A 55 -3.78 -12.42 4.66
CA SER A 55 -5.19 -12.80 4.79
C SER A 55 -6.06 -11.56 5.03
N TYR A 56 -7.27 -11.55 4.46
CA TYR A 56 -8.28 -10.49 4.63
C TYR A 56 -9.69 -11.05 4.43
#